data_AF-A0A5Q2N4N6-F1
#
_entry.id   AF-A0A5Q2N4N6-F1
#
_cell.length_a   1.000
_cell.length_b   1.000
_cell.length_c   1.000
_cell.angle_alpha   90.00
_cell.angle_beta   90.00
_cell.angle_gamma   90.00
#
_symmetry.space_group_name_H-M   'P 1'
#
loop_
_entity.id
_entity.type
_entity.pdbx_description
1 polymer ?
#
loop_
_entity_poly.entity_id
_entity_poly.type
_entity_poly.pdbx_seq_one_letter_code
_entity_poly.pdbx_strand_id
1 'polypeptide(L)'
;MGSLSYKVKNLYFKGHDGDKELARIKQKAEKGEDLDDYDQLKLIFLPFMKSKKDKEERTIEAVKLAKTLKSPNSFFVIGAIIAISDTFLSQSTKKALMEVLKMTEIEQWIREEGREEGRQETLREKTIAALKAGLEVTLVAQIMGLEIEEVRKLQKEMK
;
A
#
# COMPACT_ATOMS: atom_id res chain seq x y z
N MET A 1 -28.90 -26.52 18.86
CA MET A 1 -28.10 -26.72 17.63
C MET A 1 -28.28 -25.50 16.76
N GLY A 2 -27.22 -24.74 16.47
CA GLY A 2 -27.29 -23.53 15.64
C GLY A 2 -26.78 -23.81 14.23
N SER A 3 -27.54 -23.45 13.21
CA SER A 3 -27.09 -23.51 11.82
C SER A 3 -26.56 -22.16 11.38
N LEU A 4 -25.32 -22.12 10.87
CA LEU A 4 -24.78 -20.95 10.20
C LEU A 4 -25.22 -21.00 8.72
N SER A 5 -26.17 -20.16 8.33
CA SER A 5 -26.52 -19.97 6.91
C SER A 5 -25.69 -18.85 6.33
N TYR A 6 -24.87 -19.15 5.33
CA TYR A 6 -24.16 -18.15 4.55
C TYR A 6 -24.62 -18.21 3.08
N LYS A 7 -24.65 -17.05 2.44
CA LYS A 7 -25.09 -16.88 1.05
C LYS A 7 -23.91 -16.39 0.23
N VAL A 8 -23.43 -17.21 -0.70
CA VAL A 8 -22.38 -16.83 -1.65
C VAL A 8 -23.00 -16.05 -2.81
N LYS A 9 -22.36 -14.94 -3.18
CA LYS A 9 -22.57 -14.32 -4.49
C LYS A 9 -21.22 -14.20 -5.20
N ASN A 10 -21.03 -15.01 -6.24
CA ASN A 10 -19.82 -14.94 -7.07
C ASN A 10 -19.89 -13.71 -7.98
N LEU A 11 -18.87 -12.85 -7.93
CA LEU A 11 -18.71 -11.70 -8.84
C LEU A 11 -17.67 -12.05 -9.90
N TYR A 12 -18.09 -12.18 -11.15
CA TYR A 12 -17.21 -12.48 -12.28
C TYR A 12 -16.81 -11.19 -13.01
N PHE A 13 -15.69 -10.59 -12.58
CA PHE A 13 -15.22 -9.31 -13.12
C PHE A 13 -14.79 -9.35 -14.60
N LYS A 14 -14.38 -10.51 -15.12
CA LYS A 14 -14.10 -10.71 -16.56
C LYS A 14 -15.33 -10.52 -17.45
N GLY A 15 -16.55 -10.59 -16.90
CA GLY A 15 -17.79 -10.31 -17.63
C GLY A 15 -18.18 -8.83 -17.67
N HIS A 16 -17.47 -7.97 -16.94
CA HIS A 16 -17.72 -6.53 -16.91
C HIS A 16 -16.83 -5.77 -17.89
N ASP A 17 -17.42 -4.82 -18.61
CA ASP A 17 -16.71 -3.94 -19.54
C ASP A 17 -16.00 -2.82 -18.76
N GLY A 18 -14.71 -3.02 -18.51
CA GLY A 18 -13.87 -2.08 -17.80
C GLY A 18 -13.65 -0.77 -18.56
N ASP A 19 -13.62 -0.80 -19.90
CA ASP A 19 -13.46 0.42 -20.70
C ASP A 19 -14.67 1.34 -20.53
N LYS A 20 -15.88 0.75 -20.55
CA LYS A 20 -17.14 1.47 -20.30
C LYS A 20 -17.22 2.01 -18.88
N GLU A 21 -16.89 1.21 -17.87
CA GLU A 21 -16.92 1.64 -16.47
C GLU A 21 -15.91 2.77 -16.20
N LEU A 22 -14.68 2.64 -16.72
CA LEU A 22 -13.67 3.69 -16.62
C LEU A 22 -14.16 5.00 -17.25
N ALA A 23 -14.73 4.95 -18.46
CA ALA A 23 -15.24 6.14 -19.13
C ALA A 23 -16.37 6.82 -18.32
N ARG A 24 -17.30 6.04 -17.75
CA ARG A 24 -18.38 6.56 -16.91
C ARG A 24 -17.83 7.27 -15.67
N ILE A 25 -16.95 6.61 -14.93
CA ILE A 25 -16.39 7.14 -13.68
C ILE A 25 -15.53 8.39 -13.97
N LYS A 26 -14.74 8.37 -15.06
CA LYS A 26 -13.95 9.52 -15.48
C LYS A 26 -14.82 10.72 -15.80
N GLN A 27 -15.90 10.53 -16.57
CA GLN A 27 -16.84 11.60 -16.89
C GLN A 27 -17.49 12.21 -15.64
N LYS A 28 -17.82 11.36 -14.66
CA LYS A 28 -18.38 11.79 -13.37
C LYS A 28 -17.38 12.67 -12.59
N ALA A 29 -16.13 12.21 -12.48
CA ALA A 29 -15.05 12.96 -11.84
C ALA A 29 -14.75 14.31 -12.55
N GLU A 30 -14.75 14.33 -13.89
CA GLU A 30 -14.54 15.55 -14.69
C GLU A 30 -15.64 16.61 -14.47
N LYS A 31 -16.87 16.17 -14.17
CA LYS A 31 -17.99 17.06 -13.81
C LYS A 31 -17.93 17.54 -12.35
N GLY A 32 -16.97 17.07 -11.57
CA GLY A 32 -16.87 17.35 -10.13
C GLY A 32 -17.93 16.66 -9.29
N GLU A 33 -18.59 15.63 -9.82
CA GLU A 33 -19.53 14.80 -9.08
C GLU A 33 -18.77 13.81 -8.17
N ASP A 34 -19.30 13.55 -6.98
CA ASP A 34 -18.70 12.59 -6.05
C ASP A 34 -18.88 11.15 -6.55
N LEU A 35 -17.81 10.36 -6.46
CA LEU A 35 -17.85 8.93 -6.75
C LEU A 35 -18.43 8.18 -5.55
N ASP A 36 -19.54 7.50 -5.78
CA ASP A 36 -20.21 6.71 -4.74
C ASP A 36 -19.46 5.40 -4.43
N ASP A 37 -19.94 4.64 -3.44
CA ASP A 37 -19.31 3.38 -3.04
C ASP A 37 -19.26 2.35 -4.19
N TYR A 38 -20.24 2.36 -5.10
CA TYR A 38 -20.24 1.47 -6.26
C TYR A 38 -19.19 1.90 -7.28
N ASP A 39 -19.04 3.21 -7.54
CA ASP A 39 -17.98 3.75 -8.40
C ASP A 39 -16.60 3.41 -7.84
N GLN A 40 -16.39 3.59 -6.52
CA GLN A 40 -15.14 3.24 -5.85
C GLN A 40 -14.85 1.74 -5.95
N LEU A 41 -15.85 0.88 -5.71
CA LEU A 41 -15.71 -0.57 -5.84
C LEU A 41 -15.36 -0.96 -7.29
N LYS A 42 -16.02 -0.37 -8.28
CA LYS A 42 -15.71 -0.61 -9.70
C LYS A 42 -14.30 -0.17 -10.04
N LEU A 43 -13.84 0.93 -9.48
CA LEU A 43 -12.48 1.43 -9.67
C LEU A 43 -11.44 0.48 -9.06
N ILE A 44 -11.68 -0.02 -7.84
CA ILE A 44 -10.84 -1.02 -7.18
C ILE A 44 -10.65 -2.24 -8.07
N PHE A 45 -11.74 -2.79 -8.63
CA PHE A 45 -11.69 -4.00 -9.45
C PHE A 45 -11.38 -3.77 -10.94
N LEU A 46 -11.20 -2.52 -11.37
CA LEU A 46 -10.93 -2.19 -12.78
C LEU A 46 -9.78 -3.00 -13.39
N PRO A 47 -8.65 -3.27 -12.70
CA PRO A 47 -7.56 -4.08 -13.26
C PRO A 47 -7.96 -5.49 -13.72
N PHE A 48 -9.03 -6.04 -13.13
CA PHE A 48 -9.54 -7.38 -13.38
C PHE A 48 -10.71 -7.44 -14.37
N MET A 49 -11.21 -6.29 -14.82
CA MET A 49 -12.31 -6.22 -15.79
C MET A 49 -11.82 -6.47 -17.22
N LYS A 50 -12.75 -6.80 -18.13
CA LYS A 50 -12.45 -6.93 -19.56
C LYS A 50 -12.20 -5.56 -20.15
N SER A 51 -11.13 -5.40 -20.90
CA SER A 51 -10.79 -4.12 -21.53
C SER A 51 -9.73 -4.35 -22.61
N LYS A 52 -9.60 -3.37 -23.51
CA LYS A 52 -8.58 -3.36 -24.57
C LYS A 52 -7.16 -3.15 -24.02
N LYS A 53 -7.04 -2.41 -22.93
CA LYS A 53 -5.77 -2.17 -22.22
C LYS A 53 -5.34 -3.41 -21.46
N ASP A 54 -4.07 -3.51 -21.14
CA ASP A 54 -3.64 -4.58 -20.25
C ASP A 54 -3.98 -4.28 -18.78
N LYS A 55 -3.78 -5.26 -17.91
CA LYS A 55 -4.11 -5.17 -16.48
C LYS A 55 -3.24 -4.15 -15.73
N GLU A 56 -2.00 -3.93 -16.14
CA GLU A 56 -1.08 -2.97 -15.54
C GLU A 56 -1.47 -1.55 -15.92
N GLU A 57 -1.76 -1.30 -17.21
CA GLU A 57 -2.28 -0.01 -17.70
C GLU A 57 -3.56 0.38 -16.96
N ARG A 58 -4.51 -0.55 -16.83
CA ARG A 58 -5.74 -0.32 -16.07
C ARG A 58 -5.49 0.00 -14.60
N THR A 59 -4.47 -0.61 -13.99
CA THR A 59 -4.09 -0.31 -12.60
C THR A 59 -3.63 1.14 -12.47
N ILE A 60 -2.77 1.59 -13.39
CA ILE A 60 -2.30 2.98 -13.41
C ILE A 60 -3.47 3.95 -13.58
N GLU A 61 -4.42 3.66 -14.48
CA GLU A 61 -5.59 4.51 -14.71
C GLU A 61 -6.53 4.55 -13.51
N ALA A 62 -6.74 3.41 -12.86
CA ALA A 62 -7.54 3.33 -11.65
C ALA A 62 -6.94 4.20 -10.53
N VAL A 63 -5.63 4.11 -10.29
CA VAL A 63 -4.94 4.93 -9.28
C VAL A 63 -4.97 6.42 -9.63
N LYS A 64 -4.78 6.78 -10.91
CA LYS A 64 -4.89 8.18 -11.36
C LYS A 64 -6.26 8.78 -11.06
N LEU A 65 -7.33 8.02 -11.30
CA LEU A 65 -8.69 8.47 -11.04
C LEU A 65 -9.02 8.46 -9.55
N ALA A 66 -8.50 7.49 -8.79
CA ALA A 66 -8.67 7.45 -7.34
C ALA A 66 -8.00 8.66 -6.66
N LYS A 67 -6.89 9.16 -7.19
CA LYS A 67 -6.24 10.39 -6.72
C LYS A 67 -7.11 11.64 -6.87
N THR A 68 -8.06 11.67 -7.80
CA THR A 68 -8.96 12.83 -7.97
C THR A 68 -10.17 12.80 -7.05
N LEU A 69 -10.35 11.72 -6.28
CA LEU A 69 -11.42 11.61 -5.28
C LEU A 69 -11.23 12.66 -4.19
N LYS A 70 -12.20 13.56 -4.03
CA LYS A 70 -12.28 14.49 -2.90
C LYS A 70 -12.90 13.82 -1.67
N SER A 71 -12.37 12.68 -1.28
CA SER A 71 -12.87 11.89 -0.15
C SER A 71 -11.71 11.40 0.72
N PRO A 72 -11.88 11.33 2.06
CA PRO A 72 -10.94 10.65 2.96
C PRO A 72 -10.65 9.20 2.52
N ASN A 73 -11.58 8.58 1.79
CA ASN A 73 -11.44 7.21 1.30
C ASN A 73 -10.54 7.07 0.06
N SER A 74 -10.04 8.16 -0.51
CA SER A 74 -9.14 8.10 -1.69
C SER A 74 -7.91 7.22 -1.44
N PHE A 75 -7.32 7.32 -0.25
CA PHE A 75 -6.16 6.50 0.15
C PHE A 75 -6.51 5.03 0.27
N PHE A 76 -7.68 4.72 0.83
CA PHE A 76 -8.17 3.35 0.90
C PHE A 76 -8.37 2.76 -0.51
N VAL A 77 -9.00 3.51 -1.42
CA VAL A 77 -9.23 3.06 -2.80
C VAL A 77 -7.90 2.82 -3.52
N ILE A 78 -6.94 3.75 -3.40
CA ILE A 78 -5.59 3.61 -3.98
C ILE A 78 -4.90 2.36 -3.41
N GLY A 79 -4.86 2.22 -2.08
CA GLY A 79 -4.25 1.08 -1.40
C GLY A 79 -4.89 -0.24 -1.81
N ALA A 80 -6.22 -0.28 -1.91
CA ALA A 80 -6.96 -1.46 -2.35
C ALA A 80 -6.62 -1.83 -3.80
N ILE A 81 -6.59 -0.87 -4.73
CA ILE A 81 -6.19 -1.10 -6.14
C ILE A 81 -4.80 -1.73 -6.18
N ILE A 82 -3.82 -1.16 -5.48
CA ILE A 82 -2.43 -1.63 -5.45
C ILE A 82 -2.35 -3.04 -4.83
N ALA A 83 -2.98 -3.24 -3.68
CA ALA A 83 -2.94 -4.52 -2.95
C ALA A 83 -3.53 -5.67 -3.77
N ILE A 84 -4.69 -5.47 -4.42
CA ILE A 84 -5.29 -6.54 -5.22
C ILE A 84 -4.52 -6.81 -6.52
N SER A 85 -3.81 -5.81 -7.05
CA SER A 85 -3.08 -5.93 -8.32
C SER A 85 -1.65 -6.42 -8.15
N ASP A 86 -1.08 -6.37 -6.94
CA ASP A 86 0.34 -6.63 -6.66
C ASP A 86 0.88 -7.92 -7.31
N THR A 87 0.07 -8.99 -7.29
CA THR A 87 0.41 -10.30 -7.87
C THR A 87 0.81 -10.27 -9.35
N PHE A 88 0.50 -9.20 -10.07
CA PHE A 88 0.83 -9.07 -11.49
C PHE A 88 1.52 -7.77 -11.89
N LEU A 89 1.87 -6.90 -10.94
CA LEU A 89 2.56 -5.65 -11.25
C LEU A 89 4.05 -5.89 -11.47
N SER A 90 4.53 -5.53 -12.65
CA SER A 90 5.96 -5.45 -12.96
C SER A 90 6.64 -4.33 -12.18
N GLN A 91 7.97 -4.42 -12.05
CA GLN A 91 8.75 -3.38 -11.39
C GLN A 91 8.64 -2.02 -12.10
N SER A 92 8.53 -2.00 -13.43
CA SER A 92 8.26 -0.79 -14.21
C SER A 92 6.92 -0.16 -13.83
N THR A 93 5.87 -0.97 -13.69
CA THR A 93 4.54 -0.49 -13.29
C THR A 93 4.53 -0.01 -11.85
N LYS A 94 5.19 -0.71 -10.92
CA LYS A 94 5.35 -0.26 -9.53
C LYS A 94 6.03 1.12 -9.48
N LYS A 95 7.08 1.34 -10.28
CA LYS A 95 7.70 2.67 -10.41
C LYS A 95 6.72 3.70 -10.96
N ALA A 96 5.99 3.39 -12.04
CA ALA A 96 5.00 4.31 -12.60
C ALA A 96 3.89 4.68 -11.60
N LEU A 97 3.44 3.72 -10.78
CA LEU A 97 2.48 3.98 -9.70
C LEU A 97 3.06 4.93 -8.65
N MET A 98 4.31 4.72 -8.22
CA MET A 98 4.99 5.67 -7.33
C MET A 98 5.09 7.06 -7.96
N GLU A 99 5.30 7.17 -9.27
CA GLU A 99 5.30 8.46 -9.97
C GLU A 99 3.94 9.14 -9.96
N VAL A 100 2.85 8.39 -10.13
CA VAL A 100 1.48 8.91 -10.03
C VAL A 100 1.21 9.46 -8.63
N LEU A 101 1.74 8.81 -7.60
CA LEU A 101 1.60 9.20 -6.20
C LEU A 101 2.54 10.34 -5.78
N LYS A 102 3.53 10.74 -6.59
CA LYS A 102 4.43 11.87 -6.24
C LYS A 102 3.63 13.13 -5.88
N MET A 103 4.13 13.84 -4.86
CA MET A 103 3.54 15.09 -4.35
C MET A 103 2.11 14.91 -3.82
N THR A 104 1.77 13.71 -3.35
CA THR A 104 0.54 13.44 -2.59
C THR A 104 0.89 13.16 -1.13
N GLU A 105 -0.08 13.31 -0.23
CA GLU A 105 0.10 12.97 1.19
C GLU A 105 0.46 11.50 1.39
N ILE A 106 -0.08 10.57 0.58
CA ILE A 106 0.29 9.14 0.62
C ILE A 106 1.79 8.96 0.39
N GLU A 107 2.36 9.65 -0.60
CA GLU A 107 3.78 9.51 -0.91
C GLU A 107 4.65 10.08 0.22
N GLN A 108 4.22 11.16 0.86
CA GLN A 108 4.90 11.66 2.05
C GLN A 108 4.86 10.66 3.21
N TRP A 109 3.71 10.01 3.43
CA TRP A 109 3.54 8.98 4.45
C TRP A 109 4.43 7.77 4.18
N ILE A 110 4.41 7.21 2.96
CA ILE A 110 5.27 6.09 2.55
C ILE A 110 6.74 6.45 2.73
N ARG A 111 7.14 7.67 2.34
CA ARG A 111 8.52 8.12 2.45
C ARG A 111 8.96 8.26 3.91
N GLU A 112 8.09 8.76 4.78
CA GLU A 112 8.42 8.90 6.21
C GLU A 112 8.46 7.55 6.93
N GLU A 113 7.52 6.65 6.63
CA GLU A 113 7.53 5.26 7.13
C GLU A 113 8.84 4.57 6.73
N GLY A 114 9.24 4.66 5.46
CA GLY A 114 10.50 4.08 5.00
C GLY A 114 11.76 4.73 5.63
N ARG A 115 11.71 6.02 5.98
CA ARG A 115 12.81 6.66 6.74
C ARG A 115 12.88 6.15 8.16
N GLU A 116 11.73 6.00 8.81
CA GLU A 116 11.68 5.51 10.18
C GLU A 116 12.13 4.06 10.25
N GLU A 117 11.64 3.19 9.37
CA GLU A 117 12.12 1.81 9.22
C GLU A 117 13.64 1.77 9.02
N GLY A 118 14.18 2.60 8.13
CA GLY A 118 15.62 2.69 7.89
C GLY A 118 16.42 3.17 9.11
N ARG A 119 15.89 4.10 9.91
CA ARG A 119 16.51 4.53 11.17
C ARG A 119 16.51 3.40 12.20
N GLN A 120 15.39 2.69 12.33
CA GLN A 120 15.25 1.56 13.27
C GLN A 120 16.17 0.40 12.88
N GLU A 121 16.25 0.07 11.58
CA GLU A 121 17.16 -0.95 11.06
C GLU A 121 18.63 -0.56 11.33
N THR A 122 19.01 0.68 11.00
CA THR A 122 20.36 1.18 11.27
C THR A 122 20.70 1.16 12.76
N LEU A 123 19.78 1.57 13.63
CA LEU A 123 19.96 1.57 15.08
C LEU A 123 20.14 0.15 15.60
N ARG A 124 19.33 -0.80 15.12
CA ARG A 124 19.44 -2.23 15.43
C ARG A 124 20.78 -2.80 14.98
N GLU A 125 21.18 -2.57 13.73
CA GLU A 125 22.45 -3.05 13.17
C GLU A 125 23.65 -2.53 13.96
N LYS A 126 23.68 -1.22 14.27
CA LYS A 126 24.76 -0.60 15.06
C LYS A 126 24.82 -1.14 16.48
N THR A 127 23.66 -1.35 17.11
CA THR A 127 23.57 -1.95 18.45
C THR A 127 24.15 -3.36 18.46
N ILE A 128 23.77 -4.19 17.48
CA ILE A 128 24.30 -5.55 17.32
C ILE A 128 25.81 -5.52 17.05
N ALA A 129 26.29 -4.62 16.18
CA ALA A 129 27.72 -4.49 15.89
C ALA A 129 28.54 -4.13 17.13
N ALA A 130 28.04 -3.20 17.96
CA ALA A 130 28.69 -2.83 19.22
C ALA A 130 28.75 -3.99 20.22
N LEU A 131 27.66 -4.76 20.36
CA LEU A 131 27.64 -5.97 21.19
C LEU A 131 28.61 -7.04 20.68
N LYS A 132 28.70 -7.25 19.36
CA LYS A 132 29.66 -8.19 18.75
C LYS A 132 31.11 -7.76 18.97
N ALA A 133 31.37 -6.46 19.04
CA ALA A 133 32.69 -5.91 19.36
C ALA A 133 33.05 -6.06 20.86
N GLY A 134 32.16 -6.63 21.68
CA GLY A 134 32.41 -6.90 23.09
C GLY A 134 32.12 -5.72 24.02
N LEU A 135 31.41 -4.69 23.55
CA LEU A 135 31.00 -3.60 24.43
C LEU A 135 29.93 -4.06 25.42
N GLU A 136 30.04 -3.57 26.66
CA GLU A 136 29.08 -3.82 27.72
C GLU A 136 27.68 -3.30 27.36
N VAL A 137 26.65 -4.07 27.73
CA VAL A 137 25.25 -3.76 27.41
C VAL A 137 24.84 -2.38 27.89
N THR A 138 25.31 -1.96 29.07
CA THR A 138 25.01 -0.64 29.65
C THR A 138 25.62 0.50 28.84
N LEU A 139 26.86 0.33 28.36
CA LEU A 139 27.54 1.31 27.50
C LEU A 139 26.87 1.39 26.13
N VAL A 140 26.49 0.26 25.55
CA VAL A 140 25.77 0.24 24.26
C VAL A 140 24.41 0.92 24.39
N ALA A 141 23.64 0.65 25.44
CA ALA A 141 22.36 1.30 25.72
C ALA A 141 22.50 2.82 25.80
N GLN A 142 23.52 3.30 26.53
CA GLN A 142 23.82 4.73 26.65
C GLN A 142 24.20 5.39 25.31
N ILE A 143 25.07 4.75 24.52
CA ILE A 143 25.52 5.29 23.22
C ILE A 143 24.36 5.34 22.22
N MET A 144 23.52 4.30 22.21
CA MET A 144 22.44 4.14 21.23
C MET A 144 21.15 4.84 21.66
N GLY A 145 21.07 5.34 22.90
CA GLY A 145 19.86 5.96 23.44
C GLY A 145 18.71 4.98 23.61
N LEU A 146 19.03 3.72 23.91
CA LEU A 146 18.08 2.62 24.07
C LEU A 146 17.92 2.24 25.54
N GLU A 147 16.80 1.63 25.87
CA GLU A 147 16.64 1.00 27.18
C GLU A 147 17.53 -0.24 27.31
N ILE A 148 18.07 -0.49 28.50
CA ILE A 148 18.96 -1.65 28.74
C ILE A 148 18.27 -2.96 28.35
N GLU A 149 16.95 -3.07 28.60
CA GLU A 149 16.21 -4.29 28.28
C GLU A 149 16.05 -4.50 26.76
N GLU A 150 15.98 -3.43 25.97
CA GLU A 150 15.96 -3.52 24.49
C GLU A 150 17.30 -4.05 23.97
N VAL A 151 18.41 -3.55 24.49
CA VAL A 151 19.76 -4.04 24.13
C VAL A 151 19.94 -5.49 24.56
N ARG A 152 19.46 -5.89 25.74
CA ARG A 152 19.48 -7.30 26.20
C ARG A 152 18.66 -8.21 25.31
N LYS A 153 17.49 -7.76 24.84
CA LYS A 153 16.67 -8.52 23.91
C LYS A 153 17.42 -8.77 22.62
N LEU A 154 18.02 -7.73 22.03
CA LEU A 154 18.86 -7.86 20.83
C LEU A 154 20.06 -8.78 21.06
N GLN A 155 20.71 -8.71 22.22
CA GLN A 155 21.82 -9.61 22.58
C GLN A 155 21.38 -11.08 22.68
N LYS A 156 20.16 -11.36 23.14
CA LYS A 156 19.58 -12.71 23.18
C LYS A 156 19.24 -13.23 21.78
N GLU A 157 18.74 -12.37 20.89
CA GLU A 157 18.43 -12.70 19.48
C GLU A 157 19.68 -13.04 18.64
N MET A 158 20.89 -12.71 19.13
CA MET A 158 22.16 -13.07 18.51
C MET A 158 22.67 -14.47 18.87
N LYS A 159 22.09 -15.13 19.90
CA LYS A 159 22.47 -16.47 20.35
C LYS A 159 21.65 -17.54 19.65
#